data_AF-A0A150FUA3-F1
#
_entry.id   AF-A0A150FUA3-F1
#
_cell.length_a   1.000
_cell.length_b   1.000
_cell.length_c   1.000
_cell.angle_alpha   90.00
_cell.angle_beta   90.00
_cell.angle_gamma   90.00
#
_symmetry.space_group_name_H-M   'P 1'
#
loop_
_entity.id
_entity.type
_entity.pdbx_description
1 polymer ?
#
loop_
_entity_poly.entity_id
_entity_poly.type
_entity_poly.pdbx_seq_one_letter_code
_entity_poly.pdbx_strand_id
1 'polypeptide(L)'
;MDCPVGEVKISKLLREVPQKLQMRIMDELWKLKCQVAAKSDEVAAKSNELTAKTKQLYEIKLQLTLALSAAGVVNARSFLEHVVKQWEVELTGVSGNMKRLDVFKDGLRKRPELVECLRREVPTWAPASMGKERTVENLATNIESIILDANNNIHTFNPKTGLALHKTVHTGPTVAALACLATSMGVLCHIVVKEDTFISA
;
A
#
# COMPACT_ATOMS: atom_id res chain seq x y z
N MET A 1 0.35 -6.03 -45.61
CA MET A 1 1.49 -5.60 -44.77
C MET A 1 1.39 -4.09 -44.67
N ASP A 2 0.77 -3.59 -43.60
CA ASP A 2 0.65 -2.15 -43.41
C ASP A 2 2.02 -1.59 -43.08
N CYS A 3 2.52 -0.73 -43.97
CA CYS A 3 3.80 -0.06 -43.80
C CYS A 3 3.56 1.13 -42.85
N PRO A 4 4.08 1.12 -41.61
CA PRO A 4 3.83 2.20 -40.67
C PRO A 4 4.41 3.50 -41.25
N VAL A 5 3.61 4.57 -41.24
CA VAL A 5 3.84 5.88 -41.89
C VAL A 5 5.27 6.45 -41.70
N GLY A 6 5.96 6.07 -40.62
CA GLY A 6 7.37 6.41 -40.36
C GLY A 6 8.40 5.75 -41.30
N GLU A 7 8.22 4.48 -41.68
CA GLU A 7 9.16 3.74 -42.54
C GLU A 7 9.20 4.32 -43.97
N VAL A 8 8.06 4.80 -44.45
CA VAL A 8 7.94 5.46 -45.76
C VAL A 8 8.70 6.79 -45.78
N LYS A 9 8.66 7.58 -44.69
CA LYS A 9 9.42 8.83 -44.57
C LYS A 9 10.93 8.59 -44.46
N ILE A 10 11.34 7.60 -43.66
CA ILE A 10 12.75 7.23 -43.50
C ILE A 10 13.33 6.73 -44.84
N SER A 11 12.59 5.90 -45.58
CA SER A 11 13.04 5.43 -46.90
C SER A 11 13.17 6.54 -47.95
N LYS A 12 12.32 7.57 -47.91
CA LYS A 12 12.44 8.76 -48.78
C LYS A 12 13.70 9.56 -48.45
N LEU A 13 13.96 9.85 -47.17
CA LEU A 13 15.16 10.56 -46.72
C LEU A 13 16.44 9.79 -47.05
N LEU A 14 16.41 8.46 -46.96
CA LEU A 14 17.55 7.61 -47.30
C LEU A 14 17.93 7.64 -48.79
N ARG A 15 17.00 7.98 -49.70
CA ARG A 15 17.30 8.11 -51.15
C ARG A 15 18.11 9.37 -51.47
N GLU A 16 18.13 10.35 -50.56
CA GLU A 16 18.90 11.58 -50.69
C GLU A 16 20.36 11.39 -50.23
N VAL A 17 20.67 10.24 -49.62
CA VAL A 17 22.01 9.90 -49.09
C VAL A 17 22.80 9.12 -50.15
N PRO A 18 24.13 9.34 -50.27
CA PRO A 18 24.98 8.52 -51.14
C PRO A 18 24.83 7.01 -50.89
N GLN A 19 24.72 6.23 -51.96
CA GLN A 19 24.41 4.79 -51.95
C GLN A 19 25.32 3.96 -51.02
N LYS A 20 26.62 4.29 -50.95
CA LYS A 20 27.59 3.63 -50.05
C LYS A 20 27.29 3.83 -48.56
N LEU A 21 26.68 4.95 -48.19
CA LEU A 21 26.28 5.26 -46.82
C LEU A 21 24.87 4.75 -46.51
N GLN A 22 23.99 4.73 -47.50
CA GLN A 22 22.62 4.24 -47.38
C GLN A 22 22.54 2.82 -46.81
N MET A 23 23.39 1.91 -47.30
CA MET A 23 23.46 0.53 -46.80
C MET A 23 23.91 0.45 -45.33
N ARG A 24 24.87 1.29 -44.91
CA ARG A 24 25.34 1.31 -43.51
C ARG A 24 24.26 1.86 -42.57
N ILE A 25 23.56 2.91 -42.99
CA ILE A 25 22.48 3.51 -42.19
C ILE A 25 21.30 2.52 -42.09
N MET A 26 20.97 1.81 -43.16
CA MET A 26 19.92 0.77 -43.11
C MET A 26 20.26 -0.37 -42.16
N ASP A 27 21.52 -0.82 -42.13
CA ASP A 27 21.97 -1.87 -41.20
C ASP A 27 21.85 -1.41 -39.73
N GLU A 28 22.28 -0.18 -39.41
CA GLU A 28 22.14 0.38 -38.07
C GLU A 28 20.68 0.65 -37.68
N LEU A 29 19.84 1.15 -38.61
CA LEU A 29 18.40 1.30 -38.38
C LEU A 29 17.72 -0.05 -38.11
N TRP A 30 18.15 -1.09 -38.82
CA TRP A 30 17.64 -2.44 -38.60
C TRP A 30 18.02 -2.97 -37.23
N LYS A 31 19.30 -2.83 -36.82
CA LYS A 31 19.76 -3.17 -35.47
C LYS A 31 18.97 -2.41 -34.41
N LEU A 32 18.75 -1.11 -34.59
CA LEU A 32 17.98 -0.28 -33.66
C LEU A 32 16.52 -0.76 -33.57
N LYS A 33 15.90 -1.09 -34.71
CA LYS A 33 14.53 -1.63 -34.76
C LYS A 33 14.44 -2.96 -33.99
N CYS A 34 15.40 -3.86 -34.17
CA CYS A 34 15.46 -5.11 -33.41
C CYS A 34 15.63 -4.87 -31.91
N GLN A 35 16.49 -3.93 -31.50
CA GLN A 35 16.68 -3.58 -30.09
C GLN A 35 15.41 -2.98 -29.46
N VAL A 36 14.70 -2.11 -30.18
CA VAL A 36 13.43 -1.53 -29.71
C VAL A 36 12.36 -2.61 -29.57
N ALA A 37 12.26 -3.53 -30.54
CA ALA A 37 11.32 -4.67 -30.45
C ALA A 37 11.62 -5.54 -29.22
N ALA A 38 12.88 -5.93 -29.01
CA ALA A 38 13.28 -6.74 -27.86
C ALA A 38 12.99 -6.06 -26.51
N LYS A 39 13.25 -4.74 -26.40
CA LYS A 39 12.90 -3.98 -25.19
C LYS A 39 11.39 -3.86 -25.00
N SER A 40 10.62 -3.72 -26.08
CA SER A 40 9.15 -3.70 -26.03
C SER A 40 8.61 -5.02 -25.49
N ASP A 41 9.14 -6.15 -25.96
CA ASP A 41 8.76 -7.48 -25.48
C ASP A 41 9.13 -7.67 -24.00
N GLU A 42 10.29 -7.19 -23.57
CA GLU A 42 10.72 -7.22 -22.16
C GLU A 42 9.78 -6.40 -21.26
N VAL A 43 9.37 -5.21 -21.70
CA VAL A 43 8.41 -4.36 -20.98
C VAL A 43 7.05 -5.04 -20.89
N ALA A 44 6.58 -5.64 -21.98
CA ALA A 44 5.32 -6.39 -21.99
C ALA A 44 5.36 -7.57 -21.02
N ALA A 45 6.47 -8.33 -20.99
CA ALA A 45 6.67 -9.43 -20.06
C ALA A 45 6.65 -8.96 -18.59
N LYS A 46 7.38 -7.89 -18.27
CA LYS A 46 7.39 -7.28 -16.92
C LYS A 46 6.01 -6.76 -16.51
N SER A 47 5.26 -6.19 -17.45
CA SER A 47 3.89 -5.72 -17.21
C SER A 47 2.95 -6.88 -16.87
N ASN A 48 3.04 -7.99 -17.59
CA ASN A 48 2.26 -9.19 -17.33
C ASN A 48 2.62 -9.81 -15.97
N GLU A 49 3.91 -9.88 -15.64
CA GLU A 49 4.39 -10.36 -14.34
C GLU A 49 3.88 -9.49 -13.19
N LEU A 50 3.93 -8.17 -13.34
CA LEU A 50 3.42 -7.22 -12.35
C LEU A 50 1.91 -7.38 -12.14
N THR A 51 1.16 -7.59 -13.22
CA THR A 51 -0.29 -7.83 -13.18
C THR A 51 -0.60 -9.11 -12.41
N ALA A 52 0.14 -10.19 -12.68
CA ALA A 52 -0.01 -11.47 -11.99
C ALA A 52 0.33 -11.35 -10.49
N LYS A 53 1.44 -10.69 -10.14
CA LYS A 53 1.84 -10.44 -8.75
C LYS A 53 0.83 -9.58 -8.00
N THR A 54 0.26 -8.57 -8.66
CA THR A 54 -0.79 -7.72 -8.08
C THR A 54 -2.04 -8.53 -7.73
N LYS A 55 -2.44 -9.45 -8.62
CA LYS A 55 -3.57 -10.36 -8.36
C LYS A 55 -3.29 -11.30 -7.18
N GLN A 56 -2.10 -11.92 -7.14
CA GLN A 56 -1.69 -12.77 -6.02
C GLN A 56 -1.67 -12.01 -4.69
N LEU A 57 -1.13 -10.80 -4.67
CA LEU A 57 -1.10 -9.95 -3.47
C LEU A 57 -2.52 -9.65 -2.97
N TYR A 58 -3.45 -9.36 -3.88
CA TYR A 58 -4.85 -9.12 -3.52
C TYR A 58 -5.50 -10.36 -2.90
N GLU A 59 -5.29 -11.55 -3.49
CA GLU A 59 -5.79 -12.81 -2.94
C GLU A 59 -5.25 -13.10 -1.54
N ILE A 60 -3.95 -12.86 -1.31
CA ILE A 60 -3.32 -13.00 0.02
C ILE A 60 -3.93 -12.03 1.03
N LYS A 61 -4.13 -10.76 0.65
CA LYS A 61 -4.76 -9.77 1.53
C LYS A 61 -6.20 -10.13 1.89
N LEU A 62 -6.95 -10.72 0.96
CA LEU A 62 -8.30 -11.22 1.23
C LEU A 62 -8.27 -12.38 2.23
N GLN A 63 -7.37 -13.35 2.06
CA GLN A 63 -7.20 -14.45 3.01
C GLN A 63 -6.82 -13.95 4.42
N LEU A 64 -5.95 -12.96 4.51
CA LEU A 64 -5.61 -12.33 5.80
C LEU A 64 -6.82 -11.63 6.43
N THR A 65 -7.62 -10.95 5.63
CA THR A 65 -8.85 -10.27 6.09
C THR A 65 -9.87 -11.30 6.62
N LEU A 66 -10.01 -12.44 5.95
CA LEU A 66 -10.85 -13.56 6.43
C LEU A 66 -10.33 -14.14 7.74
N ALA A 67 -9.01 -14.35 7.86
CA ALA A 67 -8.39 -14.86 9.07
C ALA A 67 -8.59 -13.90 10.27
N LEU A 68 -8.51 -12.59 10.05
CA LEU A 68 -8.79 -11.58 11.07
C LEU A 68 -10.25 -11.62 11.52
N SER A 69 -11.19 -11.75 10.59
CA SER A 69 -12.60 -11.93 10.97
C SER A 69 -12.81 -13.20 11.80
N ALA A 70 -12.20 -14.32 11.41
CA ALA A 70 -12.26 -15.57 12.18
C ALA A 70 -11.61 -15.44 13.57
N ALA A 71 -10.61 -14.56 13.71
CA ALA A 71 -10.00 -14.20 14.99
C ALA A 71 -10.83 -13.22 15.83
N GLY A 72 -12.05 -12.85 15.39
CA GLY A 72 -12.97 -12.00 16.13
C GLY A 72 -12.86 -10.50 15.83
N VAL A 73 -12.14 -10.11 14.77
CA VAL A 73 -12.09 -8.70 14.35
C VAL A 73 -13.40 -8.31 13.67
N VAL A 74 -14.12 -7.36 14.26
CA VAL A 74 -15.44 -6.88 13.81
C VAL A 74 -15.50 -5.36 13.61
N ASN A 75 -14.52 -4.62 14.14
CA ASN A 75 -14.43 -3.17 14.07
C ASN A 75 -12.99 -2.67 14.30
N ALA A 76 -12.75 -1.36 14.26
CA ALA A 76 -11.42 -0.80 14.50
C ALA A 76 -10.88 -1.10 15.90
N ARG A 77 -11.73 -1.15 16.92
CA ARG A 77 -11.30 -1.48 18.29
C ARG A 77 -10.76 -2.91 18.38
N SER A 78 -11.56 -3.90 17.96
CA SER A 78 -11.15 -5.31 17.95
C SER A 78 -9.96 -5.56 17.02
N PHE A 79 -9.83 -4.79 15.93
CA PHE A 79 -8.62 -4.79 15.09
C PHE A 79 -7.39 -4.36 15.89
N LEU A 80 -7.45 -3.23 16.60
CA LEU A 80 -6.32 -2.77 17.40
C LEU A 80 -6.00 -3.70 18.59
N GLU A 81 -7.02 -4.30 19.22
CA GLU A 81 -6.83 -5.35 20.23
C GLU A 81 -6.09 -6.57 19.64
N HIS A 82 -6.43 -6.96 18.41
CA HIS A 82 -5.69 -8.00 17.68
C HIS A 82 -4.25 -7.60 17.39
N VAL A 83 -4.00 -6.35 16.95
CA VAL A 83 -2.65 -5.82 16.72
C VAL A 83 -1.80 -5.91 17.98
N VAL A 84 -2.34 -5.50 19.14
CA VAL A 84 -1.63 -5.62 20.42
C VAL A 84 -1.27 -7.07 20.70
N LYS A 85 -2.23 -7.99 20.60
CA LYS A 85 -1.99 -9.42 20.85
C LYS A 85 -0.90 -9.98 19.93
N GLN A 86 -0.96 -9.65 18.64
CA GLN A 86 0.01 -10.12 17.67
C GLN A 86 1.41 -9.56 17.96
N TRP A 87 1.53 -8.25 18.18
CA TRP A 87 2.82 -7.62 18.45
C TRP A 87 3.44 -8.11 19.77
N GLU A 88 2.63 -8.36 20.79
CA GLU A 88 3.11 -8.93 22.05
C GLU A 88 3.70 -10.33 21.86
N VAL A 89 3.03 -11.19 21.08
CA VAL A 89 3.53 -12.53 20.73
C VAL A 89 4.82 -12.44 19.93
N GLU A 90 4.94 -11.51 18.99
CA GLU A 90 6.18 -11.29 18.24
C GLU A 90 7.33 -10.74 19.09
N LEU A 91 7.02 -10.06 20.20
CA LEU A 91 7.99 -9.51 21.13
C LEU A 91 8.45 -10.54 22.17
N THR A 92 7.53 -11.35 22.68
CA THR A 92 7.75 -12.17 23.89
C THR A 92 7.51 -13.67 23.70
N GLY A 93 6.93 -14.09 22.56
CA GLY A 93 6.51 -15.46 22.28
C GLY A 93 5.16 -15.84 22.90
N VAL A 94 4.58 -15.00 23.77
CA VAL A 94 3.31 -15.24 24.48
C VAL A 94 2.47 -13.97 24.54
N SER A 95 1.22 -14.05 24.98
CA SER A 95 0.35 -12.87 25.17
C SER A 95 -0.18 -12.78 26.60
N GLY A 96 -0.43 -11.56 27.07
CA GLY A 96 -0.96 -11.24 28.39
C GLY A 96 0.10 -10.88 29.45
N ASN A 97 1.34 -10.65 29.04
CA ASN A 97 2.49 -10.42 29.93
C ASN A 97 3.03 -8.98 29.89
N MET A 98 2.61 -8.17 28.92
CA MET A 98 3.03 -6.79 28.76
C MET A 98 1.87 -5.82 28.91
N LYS A 99 2.16 -4.61 29.41
CA LYS A 99 1.20 -3.51 29.33
C LYS A 99 1.04 -3.12 27.87
N ARG A 100 -0.20 -2.83 27.48
CA ARG A 100 -0.56 -2.45 26.10
C ARG A 100 0.30 -1.30 25.56
N LEU A 101 0.50 -0.24 26.35
CA LEU A 101 1.34 0.88 25.96
C LEU A 101 2.78 0.46 25.63
N ASP A 102 3.35 -0.47 26.41
CA ASP A 102 4.71 -0.98 26.19
C ASP A 102 4.78 -1.81 24.91
N VAL A 103 3.75 -2.62 24.63
CA VAL A 103 3.61 -3.34 23.36
C VAL A 103 3.59 -2.38 22.18
N PHE A 104 2.88 -1.25 22.27
CA PHE A 104 2.89 -0.25 21.20
C PHE A 104 4.25 0.42 21.04
N LYS A 105 4.91 0.80 22.13
CA LYS A 105 6.24 1.41 22.07
C LYS A 105 7.23 0.48 21.38
N ASP A 106 7.33 -0.77 21.84
CA ASP A 106 8.26 -1.75 21.28
C ASP A 106 7.86 -2.18 19.86
N GLY A 107 6.57 -2.35 19.60
CA GLY A 107 6.05 -2.68 18.28
C GLY A 107 6.33 -1.60 17.24
N LEU A 108 6.22 -0.32 17.61
CA LEU A 108 6.58 0.82 16.76
C LEU A 108 8.10 0.91 16.53
N ARG A 109 8.92 0.63 17.53
CA ARG A 109 10.40 0.56 17.36
C ARG A 109 10.81 -0.48 16.33
N LYS A 110 10.12 -1.62 16.27
CA LYS A 110 10.33 -2.67 15.26
C LYS A 110 9.76 -2.33 13.87
N ARG A 111 8.99 -1.25 13.72
CA ARG A 111 8.25 -0.90 12.48
C ARG A 111 8.51 0.55 12.06
N PRO A 112 9.72 0.87 11.57
CA PRO A 112 10.06 2.23 11.17
C PRO A 112 9.15 2.76 10.05
N GLU A 113 8.74 1.93 9.11
CA GLU A 113 7.83 2.30 8.01
C GLU A 113 6.45 2.75 8.51
N LEU A 114 5.94 2.10 9.57
CA LEU A 114 4.69 2.52 10.22
C LEU A 114 4.88 3.87 10.92
N VAL A 115 6.00 4.07 11.61
CA VAL A 115 6.32 5.36 12.24
C VAL A 115 6.41 6.47 11.18
N GLU A 116 7.02 6.20 10.04
CA GLU A 116 7.08 7.15 8.92
C GLU A 116 5.70 7.47 8.34
N CYS A 117 4.85 6.45 8.14
CA CYS A 117 3.46 6.65 7.72
C CYS A 117 2.73 7.56 8.72
N LEU A 118 2.80 7.26 10.01
CA LEU A 118 2.12 8.04 11.05
C LEU A 118 2.63 9.48 11.14
N ARG A 119 3.94 9.72 10.99
CA ARG A 119 4.50 11.09 10.97
C ARG A 119 4.04 11.88 9.75
N ARG A 120 3.91 11.24 8.60
CA ARG A 120 3.49 11.87 7.35
C ARG A 120 1.99 12.19 7.35
N GLU A 121 1.17 11.21 7.73
CA GLU A 121 -0.29 11.33 7.66
C GLU A 121 -0.89 12.03 8.89
N VAL A 122 -0.19 11.99 10.04
CA VAL A 122 -0.65 12.57 11.31
C VAL A 122 0.45 13.43 11.96
N PRO A 123 0.90 14.51 11.30
CA PRO A 123 2.00 15.33 11.78
C PRO A 123 1.73 16.00 13.14
N THR A 124 0.46 16.14 13.51
CA THR A 124 0.03 16.68 14.81
C THR A 124 0.43 15.81 16.00
N TRP A 125 0.65 14.50 15.81
CA TRP A 125 1.06 13.60 16.89
C TRP A 125 2.57 13.55 17.09
N ALA A 126 3.31 13.74 16.00
CA ALA A 126 4.77 13.68 15.99
C ALA A 126 5.35 14.76 15.05
N PRO A 127 5.46 16.02 15.52
CA PRO A 127 6.06 17.10 14.75
C PRO A 127 7.47 16.77 14.27
N ALA A 128 7.88 17.36 13.14
CA ALA A 128 9.19 17.08 12.54
C ALA A 128 10.39 17.31 13.49
N SER A 129 10.27 18.30 14.38
CA SER A 129 11.28 18.65 15.39
C SER A 129 11.37 17.67 16.57
N MET A 130 10.46 16.70 16.68
CA MET A 130 10.42 15.75 17.79
C MET A 130 11.52 14.68 17.65
N GLY A 131 12.27 14.47 18.73
CA GLY A 131 13.27 13.42 18.84
C GLY A 131 12.67 12.01 18.67
N LYS A 132 13.49 11.04 18.27
CA LYS A 132 13.06 9.67 17.92
C LYS A 132 12.28 8.98 19.04
N GLU A 133 12.83 8.98 20.26
CA GLU A 133 12.20 8.27 21.38
C GLU A 133 10.85 8.90 21.77
N ARG A 134 10.82 10.22 21.91
CA ARG A 134 9.60 10.97 22.19
C ARG A 134 8.54 10.82 21.09
N THR A 135 8.97 10.64 19.84
CA THR A 135 8.06 10.32 18.72
C THR A 135 7.36 9.00 18.97
N VAL A 136 8.10 7.94 19.31
CA VAL A 136 7.52 6.63 19.60
C VAL A 136 6.55 6.70 20.77
N GLU A 137 6.93 7.39 21.86
CA GLU A 137 6.07 7.54 23.04
C GLU A 137 4.75 8.25 22.72
N ASN A 138 4.81 9.36 21.99
CA ASN A 138 3.62 10.10 21.59
C ASN A 138 2.72 9.29 20.66
N LEU A 139 3.29 8.63 19.65
CA LEU A 139 2.52 7.79 18.72
C LEU A 139 1.83 6.64 19.47
N ALA A 140 2.55 5.94 20.34
CA ALA A 140 2.01 4.85 21.15
C ALA A 140 0.84 5.31 22.04
N THR A 141 1.00 6.46 22.70
CA THR A 141 -0.04 7.03 23.59
C THR A 141 -1.30 7.40 22.81
N ASN A 142 -1.15 8.00 21.63
CA ASN A 142 -2.30 8.37 20.79
C ASN A 142 -3.01 7.13 20.23
N ILE A 143 -2.28 6.10 19.80
CA ILE A 143 -2.87 4.84 19.33
C ILE A 143 -3.61 4.13 20.47
N GLU A 144 -3.04 4.09 21.67
CA GLU A 144 -3.73 3.51 22.83
C GLU A 144 -5.03 4.26 23.15
N SER A 145 -5.01 5.59 23.03
CA SER A 145 -6.20 6.42 23.23
C SER A 145 -7.31 6.10 22.21
N ILE A 146 -6.97 5.72 20.97
CA ILE A 146 -7.96 5.23 20.00
C ILE A 146 -8.65 3.97 20.54
N ILE A 147 -7.93 2.98 21.06
CA ILE A 147 -8.57 1.76 21.59
C ILE A 147 -9.60 2.08 22.68
N LEU A 148 -9.28 3.07 23.52
CA LEU A 148 -10.13 3.47 24.64
C LEU A 148 -11.36 4.29 24.21
N ASP A 149 -11.36 4.84 22.99
CA ASP A 149 -12.49 5.61 22.46
C ASP A 149 -13.59 4.68 21.93
N ALA A 150 -14.77 4.75 22.57
CA ALA A 150 -15.95 3.98 22.24
C ALA A 150 -16.46 4.20 20.80
N ASN A 151 -16.18 5.36 20.20
CA ASN A 151 -16.57 5.67 18.82
C ASN A 151 -15.84 4.76 17.81
N ASN A 152 -14.76 4.06 18.19
CA ASN A 152 -14.09 3.09 17.32
C ASN A 152 -14.89 1.82 17.05
N ASN A 153 -16.03 1.64 17.72
CA ASN A 153 -16.99 0.61 17.38
C ASN A 153 -17.74 0.91 16.07
N ILE A 154 -17.71 2.15 15.58
CA ILE A 154 -18.46 2.59 14.39
C ILE A 154 -17.69 2.24 13.11
N HIS A 155 -16.36 2.13 13.17
CA HIS A 155 -15.56 1.62 12.08
C HIS A 155 -15.78 0.12 11.93
N THR A 156 -16.54 -0.31 10.93
CA THR A 156 -16.87 -1.72 10.75
C THR A 156 -15.73 -2.50 10.10
N PHE A 157 -15.68 -3.80 10.36
CA PHE A 157 -14.82 -4.74 9.63
C PHE A 157 -15.67 -5.69 8.81
N ASN A 158 -15.38 -5.81 7.52
CA ASN A 158 -16.04 -6.74 6.62
C ASN A 158 -15.01 -7.75 6.08
N PRO A 159 -15.26 -9.07 6.15
CA PRO A 159 -14.30 -10.08 5.71
C PRO A 159 -13.94 -9.99 4.21
N LYS A 160 -14.79 -9.37 3.39
CA LYS A 160 -14.58 -9.18 1.95
C LYS A 160 -13.85 -7.88 1.60
N THR A 161 -14.06 -6.82 2.37
CA THR A 161 -13.56 -5.47 2.03
C THR A 161 -12.59 -4.88 3.07
N GLY A 162 -12.40 -5.56 4.19
CA GLY A 162 -11.53 -5.18 5.28
C GLY A 162 -12.11 -4.10 6.19
N LEU A 163 -11.23 -3.25 6.72
CA LEU A 163 -11.59 -2.20 7.66
C LEU A 163 -12.20 -1.00 6.93
N ALA A 164 -13.44 -0.66 7.30
CA ALA A 164 -14.14 0.52 6.80
C ALA A 164 -13.97 1.69 7.77
N LEU A 165 -13.28 2.73 7.35
CA LEU A 165 -12.98 3.89 8.18
C LEU A 165 -13.88 5.08 7.80
N HIS A 166 -14.84 5.39 8.67
CA HIS A 166 -15.82 6.45 8.47
C HIS A 166 -15.24 7.82 8.84
N LYS A 167 -14.99 8.66 7.83
CA LYS A 167 -14.38 9.98 7.99
C LYS A 167 -15.28 10.98 8.73
N THR A 168 -16.59 10.76 8.73
CA THR A 168 -17.60 11.63 9.37
C THR A 168 -17.75 11.40 10.87
N VAL A 169 -17.19 10.30 11.38
CA VAL A 169 -17.43 9.82 12.74
C VAL A 169 -16.24 10.07 13.66
N HIS A 170 -15.05 10.20 13.10
CA HIS A 170 -13.79 10.37 13.83
C HIS A 170 -12.98 11.54 13.31
N THR A 171 -12.02 12.00 14.11
CA THR A 171 -11.08 13.02 13.67
C THR A 171 -10.24 12.51 12.48
N GLY A 172 -9.86 13.41 11.57
CA GLY A 172 -8.96 13.10 10.46
C GLY A 172 -7.68 12.34 10.90
N PRO A 173 -7.00 12.77 11.98
CA PRO A 173 -5.89 12.04 12.59
C PRO A 173 -6.17 10.58 12.95
N THR A 174 -7.31 10.28 13.57
CA THR A 174 -7.68 8.91 13.97
C THR A 174 -7.82 8.00 12.74
N VAL A 175 -8.55 8.46 11.73
CA VAL A 175 -8.77 7.70 10.49
C VAL A 175 -7.46 7.46 9.75
N ALA A 176 -6.61 8.47 9.65
CA ALA A 176 -5.29 8.35 9.04
C ALA A 176 -4.38 7.36 9.79
N ALA A 177 -4.37 7.41 11.13
CA ALA A 177 -3.58 6.49 11.94
C ALA A 177 -4.04 5.03 11.79
N LEU A 178 -5.35 4.79 11.79
CA LEU A 178 -5.93 3.46 11.55
C LEU A 178 -5.59 2.93 10.16
N ALA A 179 -5.59 3.80 9.13
CA ALA A 179 -5.20 3.42 7.78
C ALA A 179 -3.71 3.02 7.69
N CYS A 180 -2.82 3.76 8.36
CA CYS A 180 -1.41 3.40 8.47
C CYS A 180 -1.22 2.04 9.17
N LEU A 181 -1.94 1.79 10.27
CA LEU A 181 -1.89 0.52 11.00
C LEU A 181 -2.41 -0.64 10.16
N ALA A 182 -3.56 -0.48 9.50
CA ALA A 182 -4.11 -1.50 8.61
C ALA A 182 -3.12 -1.85 7.48
N THR A 183 -2.50 -0.83 6.88
CA THR A 183 -1.48 -1.00 5.83
C THR A 183 -0.27 -1.77 6.35
N SER A 184 0.27 -1.39 7.52
CA SER A 184 1.41 -2.08 8.14
C SER A 184 1.11 -3.53 8.51
N MET A 185 -0.16 -3.85 8.76
CA MET A 185 -0.61 -5.22 9.08
C MET A 185 -1.07 -5.99 7.83
N GLY A 186 -0.98 -5.40 6.63
CA GLY A 186 -1.39 -6.04 5.38
C GLY A 186 -2.92 -6.15 5.19
N VAL A 187 -3.70 -5.45 6.01
CA VAL A 187 -5.17 -5.51 6.02
C VAL A 187 -5.74 -4.58 4.97
N LEU A 188 -6.79 -5.03 4.27
CA LEU A 188 -7.55 -4.17 3.36
C LEU A 188 -8.23 -3.05 4.17
N CYS A 189 -8.16 -1.82 3.67
CA CYS A 189 -8.72 -0.65 4.33
C CYS A 189 -9.30 0.29 3.29
N HIS A 190 -10.49 0.83 3.55
CA HIS A 190 -11.12 1.83 2.71
C HIS A 190 -11.73 2.94 3.57
N ILE A 191 -11.60 4.19 3.11
CA ILE A 191 -12.09 5.36 3.82
C ILE A 191 -13.46 5.73 3.24
N VAL A 192 -14.49 5.67 4.09
CA VAL A 192 -15.87 6.02 3.75
C VAL A 192 -16.09 7.52 4.01
N VAL A 193 -16.33 8.28 2.95
CA VAL A 193 -16.43 9.76 3.00
C VAL A 193 -17.89 10.23 3.13
N LYS A 194 -18.88 9.40 2.77
CA LYS A 194 -20.33 9.51 3.04
C LYS A 194 -20.97 8.12 2.81
N GLU A 195 -22.17 7.87 3.34
CA GLU A 195 -22.99 6.72 2.95
C GLU A 195 -23.20 6.76 1.44
N ASP A 196 -22.46 5.95 0.70
CA ASP A 196 -22.92 5.51 -0.61
C ASP A 196 -24.18 4.70 -0.33
N THR A 197 -25.33 5.30 -0.57
CA THR A 197 -26.59 4.60 -0.73
C THR A 197 -26.34 3.50 -1.77
N PHE A 198 -26.12 2.28 -1.28
CA PHE A 198 -26.16 1.07 -2.09
C PHE A 198 -27.60 0.94 -2.60
N ILE A 199 -27.87 1.55 -3.75
CA ILE A 199 -29.01 1.15 -4.56
C ILE A 199 -28.58 -0.18 -5.18
N SER A 200 -29.12 -1.27 -4.62
CA SER A 200 -29.10 -2.58 -5.25
C SER A 200 -29.72 -2.49 -6.64
N ALA A 201 -28.97 -2.93 -7.65
CA ALA A 201 -29.50 -3.29 -8.96
C ALA A 201 -29.30 -4.80 -9.15
#